data_AF-A0A9W6WYY4-F1
#
_entry.id   AF-A0A9W6WYY4-F1
#
_cell.length_a   1.000
_cell.length_b   1.000
_cell.length_c   1.000
_cell.angle_alpha   90.00
_cell.angle_beta   90.00
_cell.angle_gamma   90.00
#
_symmetry.space_group_name_H-M   'P 1'
#
loop_
_entity.id
_entity.type
_entity.pdbx_description
1 polymer ?
#
loop_
_entity_poly.entity_id
_entity_poly.type
_entity_poly.pdbx_seq_one_letter_code
_entity_poly.pdbx_strand_id
1 'polypeptide(L)'
;MRLTSELDDSEMDLQSMAKGGVLAEAAGLSGCLLKLFFLLAEILDGPMWVPKDKRVTLKTYLTGQLEKGGAEAGLDELTTVNSKANRLKWMLEHTMGAQGDFERRRTELSLRRAVEDTEEVADDAVVDSYVDSVKEGGVLRQYLLHGSLAFVAHHTLFVHGGIINGDGPASLSALGRVPDQPSKRFDSVLEWVDKLNAWYRGQVQAWIDRPTWNEDRTARGGNDLLNYVLPGYAGSVVMGRHLLPSDMPTPVPEEIASLLSESGIRRVIIGHTPHGNCPTVVKQPIPQQSTCAADRAGEAVTFEDVIMCDTSYSDARAPDNRGGAASEVVVEPSGRAFVNGVLEDGRRISYDVQDDTWVGRWLNDETMVKARLVGEDTGGEETSYLVFRVNNGYSYTYHNRTIAELREIGTKN
;
A
#
# COMPACT_ATOMS: atom_id res chain seq x y z
N MET A 1 12.95 -9.05 4.80
CA MET A 1 12.92 -9.15 6.28
C MET A 1 12.34 -10.49 6.73
N ARG A 2 11.07 -10.83 6.48
CA ARG A 2 10.52 -12.16 6.86
C ARG A 2 11.25 -13.36 6.23
N LEU A 3 11.82 -13.21 5.03
CA LEU A 3 12.56 -14.31 4.41
C LEU A 3 13.83 -14.73 5.20
N THR A 4 14.44 -13.83 5.98
CA THR A 4 15.68 -14.15 6.70
C THR A 4 15.44 -14.80 8.06
N SER A 5 14.36 -14.45 8.76
CA SER A 5 14.07 -15.03 10.08
C SER A 5 13.15 -16.26 10.03
N GLU A 6 12.31 -16.42 9.02
CA GLU A 6 11.26 -17.46 9.02
C GLU A 6 11.68 -18.71 8.22
N LEU A 7 12.69 -18.57 7.36
CA LEU A 7 13.29 -19.67 6.58
C LEU A 7 14.68 -20.09 7.11
N ASP A 8 15.11 -19.54 8.25
CA ASP A 8 16.35 -19.96 8.89
C ASP A 8 16.20 -21.38 9.46
N ASP A 9 17.23 -22.22 9.31
CA ASP A 9 17.20 -23.62 9.73
C ASP A 9 17.08 -23.77 11.25
N SER A 10 17.65 -22.86 12.05
CA SER A 10 17.50 -22.89 13.52
C SER A 10 16.06 -22.58 13.97
N GLU A 11 15.27 -22.01 13.08
CA GLU A 11 13.89 -21.58 13.29
C GLU A 11 12.89 -22.64 12.78
N MET A 12 13.38 -23.78 12.28
CA MET A 12 12.56 -24.84 11.71
C MET A 12 11.91 -25.79 12.74
N ASP A 13 12.36 -25.75 13.99
CA ASP A 13 11.87 -26.65 15.04
C ASP A 13 10.50 -26.22 15.62
N LEU A 14 9.46 -27.02 15.33
CA LEU A 14 8.10 -26.84 15.86
C LEU A 14 8.05 -26.94 17.39
N GLN A 15 8.96 -27.67 18.04
CA GLN A 15 9.03 -27.74 19.50
C GLN A 15 9.53 -26.42 20.12
N SER A 16 10.50 -25.76 19.48
CA SER A 16 10.94 -24.41 19.88
C SER A 16 9.79 -23.38 19.76
N MET A 17 8.98 -23.49 18.69
CA MET A 17 7.82 -22.64 18.46
C MET A 17 6.72 -22.86 19.50
N ALA A 18 6.47 -24.11 19.91
CA ALA A 18 5.52 -24.45 20.96
C ALA A 18 5.97 -23.95 22.35
N LYS A 19 7.27 -24.04 22.68
CA LYS A 19 7.83 -23.54 23.95
C LYS A 19 7.68 -22.02 24.11
N GLY A 20 7.81 -21.26 23.02
CA GLY A 20 7.54 -19.82 23.01
C GLY A 20 6.08 -19.47 23.32
N GLY A 21 5.12 -20.29 22.89
CA GLY A 21 3.69 -20.13 23.19
C GLY A 21 3.34 -20.41 24.66
N VAL A 22 3.91 -21.46 25.25
CA VAL A 22 3.66 -21.86 26.65
C VAL A 22 4.17 -20.81 27.65
N LEU A 23 5.30 -20.14 27.36
CA LEU A 23 5.84 -19.06 28.19
C LEU A 23 4.96 -17.81 28.19
N ALA A 24 4.25 -17.52 27.09
CA ALA A 24 3.34 -16.38 26.98
C ALA A 24 2.02 -16.61 27.74
N GLU A 25 1.52 -17.85 27.74
CA GLU A 25 0.26 -18.22 28.41
C GLU A 25 0.40 -18.26 29.95
N ALA A 26 1.58 -18.64 30.44
CA ALA A 26 1.87 -18.71 31.88
C ALA A 26 1.99 -17.34 32.58
N ALA A 27 2.15 -16.25 31.82
CA ALA A 27 2.48 -14.94 32.40
C ALA A 27 1.27 -14.12 32.88
N GLY A 28 0.03 -14.37 32.43
CA GLY A 28 -1.19 -13.75 33.00
C GLY A 28 -1.23 -12.21 33.03
N LEU A 29 -0.54 -11.50 32.13
CA LEU A 29 -0.41 -10.03 32.17
C LEU A 29 -1.41 -9.33 31.22
N SER A 30 -2.37 -8.62 31.82
CA SER A 30 -3.34 -7.78 31.12
C SER A 30 -2.82 -6.35 30.90
N GLY A 31 -3.07 -5.81 29.70
CA GLY A 31 -3.32 -4.38 29.51
C GLY A 31 -2.23 -3.51 28.86
N CYS A 32 -0.94 -3.88 28.86
CA CYS A 32 0.12 -3.02 28.29
C CYS A 32 1.15 -3.73 27.39
N LEU A 33 0.95 -5.03 27.12
CA LEU A 33 1.84 -5.88 26.32
C LEU A 33 1.37 -6.10 24.88
N LEU A 34 0.47 -5.25 24.35
CA LEU A 34 -0.02 -5.35 22.98
C LEU A 34 1.06 -5.11 21.90
N LYS A 35 2.29 -4.75 22.29
CA LYS A 35 3.43 -4.54 21.37
C LYS A 35 4.42 -5.70 21.31
N LEU A 36 4.27 -6.74 22.13
CA LEU A 36 5.36 -7.67 22.42
C LEU A 36 5.25 -9.09 21.81
N PHE A 37 4.18 -9.42 21.09
CA PHE A 37 3.97 -10.80 20.60
C PHE A 37 3.25 -10.85 19.24
N PHE A 38 3.76 -10.16 18.21
CA PHE A 38 3.03 -10.10 16.93
C PHE A 38 3.18 -11.33 16.04
N LEU A 39 4.31 -12.06 16.03
CA LEU A 39 4.53 -13.11 15.02
C LEU A 39 4.52 -14.56 15.52
N LEU A 40 4.78 -14.81 16.81
CA LEU A 40 4.40 -16.09 17.42
C LEU A 40 2.88 -16.26 17.33
N ALA A 41 2.13 -15.16 17.49
CA ALA A 41 0.71 -15.09 17.21
C ALA A 41 0.36 -15.26 15.72
N GLU A 42 1.12 -14.79 14.74
CA GLU A 42 0.76 -15.01 13.33
C GLU A 42 1.00 -16.46 12.85
N ILE A 43 2.05 -17.12 13.33
CA ILE A 43 2.30 -18.54 12.99
C ILE A 43 1.27 -19.45 13.68
N LEU A 44 0.85 -19.08 14.91
CA LEU A 44 -0.10 -19.85 15.73
C LEU A 44 -1.58 -19.49 15.49
N ASP A 45 -1.89 -18.22 15.25
CA ASP A 45 -3.24 -17.64 15.12
C ASP A 45 -3.53 -17.09 13.72
N GLY A 46 -2.56 -17.13 12.81
CA GLY A 46 -2.66 -16.63 11.43
C GLY A 46 -2.47 -15.11 11.30
N PRO A 47 -2.38 -14.60 10.06
CA PRO A 47 -2.18 -13.17 9.75
C PRO A 47 -3.25 -12.30 10.41
N MET A 48 -2.85 -11.37 11.29
CA MET A 48 -3.78 -10.63 12.14
C MET A 48 -4.71 -9.69 11.37
N TRP A 49 -4.31 -9.27 10.17
CA TRP A 49 -5.11 -8.44 9.25
C TRP A 49 -6.17 -9.21 8.46
N VAL A 50 -6.16 -10.54 8.51
CA VAL A 50 -7.21 -11.38 7.93
C VAL A 50 -8.29 -11.60 9.00
N PRO A 51 -9.59 -11.56 8.66
CA PRO A 51 -10.67 -11.93 9.58
C PRO A 51 -10.39 -13.27 10.27
N LYS A 52 -10.62 -13.34 11.59
CA LYS A 52 -10.21 -14.50 12.42
C LYS A 52 -10.72 -15.83 11.89
N ASP A 53 -11.93 -15.86 11.35
CA ASP A 53 -12.60 -17.01 10.74
C ASP A 53 -11.98 -17.47 9.40
N LYS A 54 -11.17 -16.63 8.76
CA LYS A 54 -10.50 -16.91 7.47
C LYS A 54 -9.00 -17.12 7.59
N ARG A 55 -8.43 -17.00 8.79
CA ARG A 55 -6.99 -17.13 9.01
C ARG A 55 -6.54 -18.58 8.82
N VAL A 56 -5.47 -18.75 8.05
CA VAL A 56 -4.79 -20.03 7.89
C VAL A 56 -3.45 -19.97 8.63
N THR A 57 -3.38 -20.69 9.75
CA THR A 57 -2.14 -20.83 10.54
C THR A 57 -1.14 -21.72 9.79
N LEU A 58 0.15 -21.63 10.12
CA LEU A 58 1.15 -22.53 9.53
C LEU A 58 0.82 -23.99 9.86
N LYS A 59 0.38 -24.28 11.08
CA LYS A 59 -0.02 -25.63 11.49
C LYS A 59 -1.17 -26.15 10.63
N THR A 60 -2.24 -25.36 10.46
CA THR A 60 -3.39 -25.71 9.62
C THR A 60 -2.96 -25.98 8.18
N TYR A 61 -2.09 -25.12 7.63
CA TYR A 61 -1.55 -25.30 6.27
C TYR A 61 -0.76 -26.61 6.13
N LEU A 62 0.16 -26.89 7.07
CA LEU A 62 0.98 -28.10 7.06
C LEU A 62 0.13 -29.37 7.26
N THR A 63 -0.88 -29.34 8.13
CA THR A 63 -1.86 -30.43 8.26
C THR A 63 -2.56 -30.68 6.93
N GLY A 64 -2.97 -29.63 6.20
CA GLY A 64 -3.53 -29.77 4.86
C GLY A 64 -2.59 -30.41 3.83
N GLN A 65 -1.27 -30.23 3.99
CA GLN A 65 -0.28 -30.93 3.15
C GLN A 65 -0.19 -32.43 3.47
N LEU A 66 -0.52 -32.84 4.70
CA LEU A 66 -0.61 -34.24 5.14
C LEU A 66 -1.96 -34.87 4.79
N GLU A 67 -3.06 -34.12 4.86
CA GLU A 67 -4.45 -34.58 4.68
C GLU A 67 -4.84 -35.01 3.25
N LYS A 68 -3.90 -35.01 2.29
CA LYS A 68 -3.95 -35.98 1.18
C LYS A 68 -3.89 -37.45 1.68
N GLY A 69 -3.80 -37.69 3.01
CA GLY A 69 -3.81 -38.99 3.71
C GLY A 69 -4.72 -39.15 4.95
N GLY A 70 -5.62 -38.20 5.29
CA GLY A 70 -6.84 -38.49 6.08
C GLY A 70 -6.82 -38.70 7.62
N ALA A 71 -5.82 -38.26 8.40
CA ALA A 71 -5.87 -38.32 9.88
C ALA A 71 -5.28 -37.08 10.57
N GLU A 72 -5.69 -36.79 11.83
CA GLU A 72 -5.07 -35.76 12.68
C GLU A 72 -3.58 -36.06 12.85
N ALA A 73 -2.73 -35.18 12.29
CA ALA A 73 -1.30 -35.41 12.24
C ALA A 73 -0.61 -35.24 13.60
N GLY A 74 0.22 -36.21 13.96
CA GLY A 74 1.15 -36.10 15.08
C GLY A 74 2.24 -35.05 14.83
N LEU A 75 2.92 -34.61 15.89
CA LEU A 75 4.01 -33.61 15.80
C LEU A 75 5.17 -34.10 14.91
N ASP A 76 5.47 -35.39 14.95
CA ASP A 76 6.51 -36.02 14.12
C ASP A 76 6.13 -35.97 12.64
N GLU A 77 4.85 -36.19 12.30
CA GLU A 77 4.35 -36.12 10.93
C GLU A 77 4.37 -34.69 10.39
N LEU A 78 3.97 -33.70 11.19
CA LEU A 78 4.06 -32.28 10.83
C LEU A 78 5.51 -31.84 10.58
N THR A 79 6.47 -32.41 11.31
CA THR A 79 7.89 -32.11 11.11
C THR A 79 8.35 -32.55 9.72
N THR A 80 7.83 -33.66 9.17
CA THR A 80 8.22 -34.15 7.83
C THR A 80 7.80 -33.23 6.69
N VAL A 81 6.65 -32.55 6.81
CA VAL A 81 6.15 -31.61 5.80
C VAL A 81 6.56 -30.16 6.06
N ASN A 82 7.17 -29.87 7.19
CA ASN A 82 7.63 -28.53 7.55
C ASN A 82 8.94 -28.16 6.83
N SER A 83 8.90 -28.09 5.52
CA SER A 83 10.03 -27.67 4.67
C SER A 83 10.06 -26.16 4.45
N LYS A 84 11.22 -25.62 4.04
CA LYS A 84 11.33 -24.20 3.62
C LYS A 84 10.38 -23.86 2.48
N ALA A 85 10.21 -24.79 1.53
CA ALA A 85 9.30 -24.63 0.40
C ALA A 85 7.85 -24.46 0.87
N ASN A 86 7.37 -25.32 1.77
CA ASN A 86 6.01 -25.24 2.31
C ASN A 86 5.80 -23.97 3.16
N ARG A 87 6.80 -23.57 3.97
CA ARG A 87 6.75 -22.30 4.69
C ARG A 87 6.68 -21.10 3.76
N LEU A 88 7.48 -21.09 2.70
CA LEU A 88 7.48 -20.01 1.71
C LEU A 88 6.15 -19.95 0.95
N LYS A 89 5.60 -21.09 0.51
CA LYS A 89 4.27 -21.18 -0.10
C LYS A 89 3.19 -20.61 0.82
N TRP A 90 3.19 -21.02 2.10
CA TRP A 90 2.28 -20.48 3.10
C TRP A 90 2.44 -18.96 3.30
N MET A 91 3.67 -18.46 3.44
CA MET A 91 3.93 -17.02 3.62
C MET A 91 3.41 -16.22 2.44
N LEU A 92 3.73 -16.62 1.22
CA LEU A 92 3.29 -15.93 0.00
C LEU A 92 1.76 -15.90 -0.08
N GLU A 93 1.12 -17.06 0.07
CA GLU A 93 -0.33 -17.19 -0.11
C GLU A 93 -1.12 -16.53 1.02
N HIS A 94 -0.79 -16.83 2.27
CA HIS A 94 -1.64 -16.48 3.41
C HIS A 94 -1.19 -15.21 4.12
N THR A 95 0.09 -14.82 4.06
CA THR A 95 0.56 -13.61 4.75
C THR A 95 0.80 -12.42 3.81
N MET A 96 1.18 -12.66 2.56
CA MET A 96 1.57 -11.59 1.64
C MET A 96 0.53 -11.30 0.53
N GLY A 97 -0.54 -12.10 0.43
CA GLY A 97 -1.53 -11.96 -0.65
C GLY A 97 -0.98 -12.30 -2.04
N ALA A 98 0.13 -13.04 -2.09
CA ALA A 98 0.91 -13.38 -3.27
C ALA A 98 0.61 -14.82 -3.75
N GLN A 99 -0.67 -15.20 -3.80
CA GLN A 99 -1.09 -16.56 -4.13
C GLN A 99 -0.55 -17.00 -5.50
N GLY A 100 0.17 -18.11 -5.55
CA GLY A 100 0.78 -18.66 -6.77
C GLY A 100 2.14 -18.08 -7.16
N ASP A 101 2.70 -17.12 -6.40
CA ASP A 101 4.01 -16.53 -6.71
C ASP A 101 5.16 -17.54 -6.65
N PHE A 102 5.03 -18.62 -5.87
CA PHE A 102 6.02 -19.69 -5.85
C PHE A 102 6.16 -20.33 -7.24
N GLU A 103 5.03 -20.70 -7.85
CA GLU A 103 5.03 -21.35 -9.17
C GLU A 103 5.33 -20.36 -10.29
N ARG A 104 4.86 -19.11 -10.19
CA ARG A 104 5.27 -18.04 -11.14
C ARG A 104 6.79 -17.83 -11.11
N ARG A 105 7.40 -17.86 -9.93
CA ARG A 105 8.85 -17.78 -9.79
C ARG A 105 9.55 -19.00 -10.37
N ARG A 106 8.99 -20.21 -10.23
CA ARG A 106 9.51 -21.42 -10.89
C ARG A 106 9.55 -21.25 -12.41
N THR A 107 8.45 -20.78 -13.00
CA THR A 107 8.37 -20.47 -14.44
C THR A 107 9.39 -19.41 -14.86
N GLU A 108 9.57 -18.36 -14.06
CA GLU A 108 10.59 -17.35 -14.35
C GLU A 108 12.01 -17.94 -14.34
N LEU A 109 12.31 -18.82 -13.38
CA LEU A 109 13.61 -19.47 -13.27
C LEU A 109 13.87 -20.46 -14.40
N SER A 110 12.87 -21.23 -14.85
CA SER A 110 13.03 -22.14 -15.99
C SER A 110 13.37 -21.36 -17.26
N LEU A 111 12.65 -20.25 -17.51
CA LEU A 111 12.91 -19.35 -18.63
C LEU A 111 14.33 -18.75 -18.57
N ARG A 112 14.79 -18.30 -17.39
CA ARG A 112 16.14 -17.75 -17.21
C ARG A 112 17.25 -18.78 -17.40
N ARG A 113 16.98 -20.04 -17.09
CA ARG A 113 17.92 -21.16 -17.24
C ARG A 113 17.84 -21.82 -18.63
N ALA A 114 16.94 -21.34 -19.50
CA ALA A 114 16.62 -21.94 -20.79
C ALA A 114 16.23 -23.43 -20.68
N VAL A 115 15.46 -23.76 -19.64
CA VAL A 115 14.90 -25.09 -19.41
C VAL A 115 13.43 -25.08 -19.84
N GLU A 116 13.05 -26.01 -20.72
CA GLU A 116 11.68 -26.07 -21.27
C GLU A 116 10.67 -26.62 -20.25
N ASP A 117 11.08 -27.57 -19.42
CA ASP A 117 10.21 -28.17 -18.40
C ASP A 117 10.38 -27.45 -17.04
N THR A 118 9.30 -26.86 -16.54
CA THR A 118 9.29 -26.20 -15.22
C THR A 118 9.54 -27.18 -14.08
N GLU A 119 9.19 -28.45 -14.23
CA GLU A 119 9.38 -29.49 -13.20
C GLU A 119 10.86 -29.81 -12.95
N GLU A 120 11.76 -29.43 -13.87
CA GLU A 120 13.21 -29.54 -13.67
C GLU A 120 13.75 -28.49 -12.68
N VAL A 121 12.98 -27.42 -12.40
CA VAL A 121 13.32 -26.46 -11.36
C VAL A 121 12.78 -26.97 -10.03
N ALA A 122 13.65 -27.58 -9.22
CA ALA A 122 13.29 -28.07 -7.88
C ALA A 122 12.81 -26.95 -6.94
N ASP A 123 11.99 -27.30 -5.95
CA ASP A 123 11.48 -26.39 -4.92
C ASP A 123 12.61 -25.62 -4.20
N ASP A 124 13.73 -26.30 -3.92
CA ASP A 124 14.91 -25.68 -3.29
C ASP A 124 15.49 -24.55 -4.14
N ALA A 125 15.52 -24.70 -5.47
CA ALA A 125 15.99 -23.65 -6.36
C ALA A 125 15.08 -22.40 -6.34
N VAL A 126 13.76 -22.60 -6.14
CA VAL A 126 12.81 -21.49 -5.97
C VAL A 126 13.08 -20.80 -4.63
N VAL A 127 13.17 -21.56 -3.54
CA VAL A 127 13.47 -21.05 -2.19
C VAL A 127 14.78 -20.26 -2.19
N ASP A 128 15.86 -20.84 -2.71
CA ASP A 128 17.17 -20.19 -2.81
C ASP A 128 17.07 -18.85 -3.54
N SER A 129 16.27 -18.77 -4.61
CA SER A 129 16.11 -17.53 -5.36
C SER A 129 15.47 -16.39 -4.53
N TYR A 130 14.57 -16.73 -3.59
CA TYR A 130 13.98 -15.76 -2.66
C TYR A 130 14.97 -15.39 -1.56
N VAL A 131 15.66 -16.37 -0.97
CA VAL A 131 16.66 -16.12 0.09
C VAL A 131 17.82 -15.28 -0.47
N ASP A 132 18.32 -15.60 -1.66
CA ASP A 132 19.39 -14.86 -2.33
C ASP A 132 18.99 -13.42 -2.66
N SER A 133 17.70 -13.17 -2.95
CA SER A 133 17.20 -11.83 -3.24
C SER A 133 17.32 -10.86 -2.04
N VAL A 134 17.40 -11.39 -0.82
CA VAL A 134 17.54 -10.60 0.43
C VAL A 134 18.93 -10.66 1.05
N LYS A 135 19.85 -11.49 0.52
CA LYS A 135 21.26 -11.50 0.89
C LYS A 135 21.98 -10.25 0.38
N GLU A 136 23.25 -10.08 0.78
CA GLU A 136 24.12 -9.05 0.21
C GLU A 136 24.19 -9.17 -1.32
N GLY A 137 24.03 -8.03 -2.01
CA GLY A 137 23.93 -8.01 -3.48
C GLY A 137 22.57 -8.42 -4.05
N GLY A 138 21.65 -8.97 -3.23
CA GLY A 138 20.31 -9.37 -3.64
C GLY A 138 19.41 -8.20 -4.01
N VAL A 139 18.57 -8.39 -5.04
CA VAL A 139 17.73 -7.31 -5.60
C VAL A 139 16.73 -6.72 -4.61
N LEU A 140 16.11 -7.54 -3.74
CA LEU A 140 15.17 -7.04 -2.73
C LEU A 140 15.89 -6.32 -1.60
N ARG A 141 17.11 -6.75 -1.23
CA ARG A 141 17.94 -5.99 -0.28
C ARG A 141 18.34 -4.64 -0.87
N GLN A 142 18.75 -4.59 -2.13
CA GLN A 142 19.06 -3.33 -2.81
C GLN A 142 17.83 -2.41 -2.89
N TYR A 143 16.66 -2.97 -3.21
CA TYR A 143 15.40 -2.22 -3.18
C TYR A 143 15.14 -1.58 -1.82
N LEU A 144 15.34 -2.31 -0.71
CA LEU A 144 15.19 -1.76 0.65
C LEU A 144 16.26 -0.73 1.00
N LEU A 145 17.49 -0.88 0.53
CA LEU A 145 18.57 0.09 0.79
C LEU A 145 18.35 1.42 0.06
N HIS A 146 17.75 1.37 -1.13
CA HIS A 146 17.43 2.55 -1.93
C HIS A 146 16.01 3.10 -1.70
N GLY A 147 15.19 2.37 -0.96
CA GLY A 147 13.82 2.75 -0.66
C GLY A 147 13.71 4.02 0.17
N SER A 148 12.57 4.69 0.05
CA SER A 148 12.16 5.81 0.89
C SER A 148 10.68 5.68 1.19
N LEU A 149 10.27 6.01 2.42
CA LEU A 149 8.86 6.00 2.83
C LEU A 149 8.11 7.23 2.33
N ALA A 150 8.84 8.34 2.18
CA ALA A 150 8.33 9.57 1.62
C ALA A 150 9.41 10.25 0.77
N PHE A 151 9.01 10.98 -0.25
CA PHE A 151 9.93 11.72 -1.11
C PHE A 151 9.28 13.02 -1.56
N VAL A 152 10.03 14.11 -1.59
CA VAL A 152 9.55 15.39 -2.11
C VAL A 152 10.36 15.75 -3.35
N ALA A 153 9.66 16.01 -4.45
CA ALA A 153 10.24 16.61 -5.64
C ALA A 153 9.40 17.80 -6.07
N HIS A 154 10.07 18.93 -6.29
CA HIS A 154 9.44 20.21 -6.60
C HIS A 154 8.45 20.60 -5.47
N HIS A 155 7.16 20.65 -5.77
CA HIS A 155 6.09 20.91 -4.80
C HIS A 155 5.19 19.68 -4.58
N THR A 156 5.71 18.47 -4.84
CA THR A 156 4.94 17.21 -4.75
C THR A 156 5.53 16.27 -3.72
N LEU A 157 4.70 15.85 -2.77
CA LEU A 157 5.01 14.80 -1.80
C LEU A 157 4.52 13.44 -2.34
N PHE A 158 5.43 12.47 -2.39
CA PHE A 158 5.15 11.09 -2.76
C PHE A 158 5.16 10.22 -1.51
N VAL A 159 4.09 9.46 -1.29
CA VAL A 159 4.00 8.43 -0.24
C VAL A 159 3.28 7.20 -0.80
N HIS A 160 3.47 6.02 -0.21
CA HIS A 160 2.81 4.82 -0.73
C HIS A 160 1.29 4.84 -0.52
N GLY A 161 0.81 5.04 0.72
CA GLY A 161 -0.60 4.95 1.05
C GLY A 161 -1.31 6.27 1.18
N GLY A 162 -0.89 7.10 2.13
CA GLY A 162 -1.57 8.34 2.39
C GLY A 162 -1.11 8.97 3.69
N ILE A 163 -1.49 10.23 3.89
CA ILE A 163 -1.15 10.98 5.10
C ILE A 163 -2.35 11.11 6.04
N ILE A 164 -3.54 10.68 5.63
CA ILE A 164 -4.76 10.66 6.43
C ILE A 164 -5.39 9.26 6.42
N ASN A 165 -6.46 9.08 7.20
CA ASN A 165 -7.28 7.88 7.24
C ASN A 165 -8.76 8.28 7.18
N GLY A 166 -9.24 8.54 5.98
CA GLY A 166 -10.60 9.00 5.70
C GLY A 166 -10.95 10.31 6.39
N ASP A 167 -12.14 10.34 6.98
CA ASP A 167 -12.68 11.44 7.78
C ASP A 167 -12.26 11.38 9.27
N GLY A 168 -11.30 10.50 9.59
CA GLY A 168 -10.71 10.46 10.92
C GLY A 168 -10.09 11.80 11.32
N PRO A 169 -9.99 12.09 12.63
CA PRO A 169 -9.44 13.37 13.08
C PRO A 169 -8.00 13.55 12.60
N ALA A 170 -7.60 14.80 12.33
CA ALA A 170 -6.23 15.15 11.89
C ALA A 170 -5.15 14.64 12.87
N SER A 171 -5.52 14.46 14.14
CA SER A 171 -4.70 13.81 15.17
C SER A 171 -4.42 12.31 14.93
N LEU A 172 -4.87 11.72 13.82
CA LEU A 172 -4.48 10.39 13.33
C LEU A 172 -3.63 10.44 12.05
N SER A 173 -3.39 11.63 11.50
CA SER A 173 -2.58 11.85 10.30
C SER A 173 -1.14 11.35 10.47
N ALA A 174 -0.58 10.73 9.44
CA ALA A 174 0.83 10.35 9.40
C ALA A 174 1.77 11.57 9.30
N LEU A 175 1.26 12.70 8.80
CA LEU A 175 2.03 13.91 8.57
C LEU A 175 2.69 14.38 9.88
N GLY A 176 4.00 14.63 9.81
CA GLY A 176 4.79 15.08 10.94
C GLY A 176 5.04 14.02 12.04
N ARG A 177 4.75 12.72 11.82
CA ARG A 177 5.08 11.63 12.77
C ARG A 177 6.28 10.82 12.35
N VAL A 178 7.11 10.47 13.31
CA VAL A 178 8.12 9.42 13.15
C VAL A 178 7.91 8.38 14.24
N PRO A 179 7.88 7.06 13.92
CA PRO A 179 7.55 6.02 14.90
C PRO A 179 8.38 6.00 16.19
N ASP A 180 9.66 6.34 16.11
CA ASP A 180 10.58 6.37 17.26
C ASP A 180 10.50 7.67 18.09
N GLN A 181 9.72 8.66 17.64
CA GLN A 181 9.53 9.97 18.28
C GLN A 181 8.03 10.31 18.40
N PRO A 182 7.23 9.47 19.08
CA PRO A 182 5.76 9.59 19.07
C PRO A 182 5.23 10.87 19.72
N SER A 183 6.02 11.51 20.60
CA SER A 183 5.67 12.77 21.26
C SER A 183 6.06 14.02 20.45
N LYS A 184 6.88 13.87 19.39
CA LYS A 184 7.32 14.99 18.56
C LYS A 184 6.44 15.11 17.32
N ARG A 185 6.07 16.35 17.00
CA ARG A 185 5.49 16.76 15.72
C ARG A 185 6.52 17.57 14.97
N PHE A 186 6.56 17.38 13.66
CA PHE A 186 7.39 18.17 12.76
C PHE A 186 6.49 19.06 11.92
N ASP A 187 6.70 20.38 12.01
CA ASP A 187 5.92 21.38 11.29
C ASP A 187 6.47 21.64 9.87
N SER A 188 7.69 21.17 9.59
CA SER A 188 8.24 21.15 8.23
C SER A 188 8.06 19.77 7.62
N VAL A 189 7.37 19.69 6.47
CA VAL A 189 7.24 18.43 5.71
C VAL A 189 8.61 17.92 5.28
N LEU A 190 9.53 18.79 4.87
CA LEU A 190 10.88 18.39 4.47
C LEU A 190 11.66 17.78 5.64
N GLU A 191 11.65 18.43 6.81
CA GLU A 191 12.29 17.87 8.01
C GLU A 191 11.65 16.53 8.40
N TRP A 192 10.32 16.44 8.36
CA TRP A 192 9.60 15.20 8.64
C TRP A 192 10.01 14.07 7.69
N VAL A 193 10.08 14.33 6.38
CA VAL A 193 10.49 13.35 5.37
C VAL A 193 11.90 12.85 5.64
N ASP A 194 12.84 13.75 5.95
CA ASP A 194 14.21 13.38 6.28
C ASP A 194 14.27 12.49 7.52
N LYS A 195 13.52 12.82 8.57
CA LYS A 195 13.49 12.05 9.82
C LYS A 195 12.78 10.70 9.66
N LEU A 196 11.69 10.65 8.89
CA LEU A 196 10.99 9.41 8.58
C LEU A 196 11.88 8.45 7.78
N ASN A 197 12.58 8.97 6.76
CA ASN A 197 13.51 8.16 5.97
C ASN A 197 14.77 7.77 6.76
N ALA A 198 15.26 8.61 7.69
CA ALA A 198 16.34 8.24 8.58
C ALA A 198 15.94 7.09 9.51
N TRP A 199 14.74 7.13 10.09
CA TRP A 199 14.17 6.03 10.86
C TRP A 199 14.05 4.75 10.02
N TYR A 200 13.50 4.84 8.80
CA TYR A 200 13.42 3.72 7.85
C TYR A 200 14.78 3.06 7.60
N ARG A 201 15.81 3.85 7.26
CA ARG A 201 17.16 3.34 7.03
C ARG A 201 17.75 2.70 8.29
N GLY A 202 17.47 3.26 9.47
CA GLY A 202 17.85 2.66 10.74
C GLY A 202 17.22 1.28 10.96
N GLN A 203 15.93 1.11 10.59
CA GLN A 203 15.25 -0.20 10.66
C GLN A 203 15.82 -1.21 9.65
N VAL A 204 16.12 -0.78 8.43
CA VAL A 204 16.77 -1.64 7.42
C VAL A 204 18.17 -2.05 7.89
N GLN A 205 18.96 -1.13 8.44
CA GLN A 205 20.29 -1.44 8.98
C GLN A 205 20.20 -2.40 10.16
N ALA A 206 19.27 -2.16 11.10
CA ALA A 206 19.05 -3.07 12.22
C ALA A 206 18.72 -4.49 11.74
N TRP A 207 17.90 -4.63 10.69
CA TRP A 207 17.61 -5.92 10.04
C TRP A 207 18.86 -6.56 9.43
N ILE A 208 19.72 -5.79 8.76
CA ILE A 208 20.98 -6.31 8.21
C ILE A 208 21.88 -6.85 9.34
N ASP A 209 21.99 -6.11 10.45
CA ASP A 209 22.86 -6.48 11.55
C ASP A 209 22.31 -7.66 12.37
N ARG A 210 20.98 -7.76 12.47
CA ARG A 210 20.25 -8.78 13.24
C ARG A 210 19.04 -9.30 12.44
N PRO A 211 19.28 -10.10 11.40
CA PRO A 211 18.24 -10.52 10.45
C PRO A 211 17.33 -11.62 10.99
N THR A 212 17.75 -12.29 12.06
CA THR A 212 17.05 -13.38 12.75
C THR A 212 16.53 -12.93 14.11
N TRP A 213 15.68 -13.78 14.72
CA TRP A 213 15.23 -13.58 16.09
C TRP A 213 16.38 -13.77 17.08
N ASN A 214 16.32 -13.06 18.21
CA ASN A 214 17.13 -13.38 19.38
C ASN A 214 16.66 -14.69 20.03
N GLU A 215 17.46 -15.22 20.97
CA GLU A 215 17.24 -16.54 21.59
C GLU A 215 15.86 -16.70 22.26
N ASP A 216 15.35 -15.63 22.89
CA ASP A 216 14.03 -15.60 23.54
C ASP A 216 12.90 -15.20 22.58
N ARG A 217 13.21 -14.95 21.30
CA ARG A 217 12.28 -14.61 20.22
C ARG A 217 11.43 -13.37 20.48
N THR A 218 11.96 -12.43 21.25
CA THR A 218 11.28 -11.18 21.61
C THR A 218 11.59 -10.04 20.65
N ALA A 219 12.72 -10.11 19.93
CA ALA A 219 13.17 -9.04 19.05
C ALA A 219 13.98 -9.54 17.85
N ARG A 220 13.90 -8.77 16.77
CA ARG A 220 14.77 -8.86 15.58
C ARG A 220 14.97 -7.46 15.00
N GLY A 221 15.98 -7.30 14.16
CA GLY A 221 16.17 -6.07 13.41
C GLY A 221 15.01 -5.77 12.44
N GLY A 222 14.66 -4.50 12.29
CA GLY A 222 13.60 -4.05 11.37
C GLY A 222 12.17 -4.37 11.82
N ASN A 223 11.96 -4.83 13.05
CA ASN A 223 10.64 -5.21 13.55
C ASN A 223 9.64 -4.04 13.54
N ASP A 224 10.06 -2.81 13.85
CA ASP A 224 9.15 -1.67 13.86
C ASP A 224 8.71 -1.29 12.44
N LEU A 225 9.59 -1.47 11.44
CA LEU A 225 9.22 -1.26 10.05
C LEU A 225 8.20 -2.30 9.57
N LEU A 226 8.34 -3.56 10.00
CA LEU A 226 7.33 -4.59 9.72
C LEU A 226 5.99 -4.26 10.36
N ASN A 227 5.97 -3.73 11.59
CA ASN A 227 4.75 -3.28 12.25
C ASN A 227 4.13 -2.06 11.56
N TYR A 228 4.95 -1.14 11.07
CA TYR A 228 4.52 0.09 10.42
C TYR A 228 3.70 -0.12 9.14
N VAL A 229 3.87 -1.26 8.49
CA VAL A 229 3.14 -1.65 7.27
C VAL A 229 1.93 -2.55 7.57
N LEU A 230 1.59 -2.77 8.84
CA LEU A 230 0.41 -3.54 9.21
C LEU A 230 -0.87 -2.69 9.18
N PRO A 231 -2.00 -3.26 8.74
CA PRO A 231 -3.30 -2.62 8.88
C PRO A 231 -3.59 -2.19 10.32
N GLY A 232 -4.08 -0.97 10.49
CA GLY A 232 -4.38 -0.39 11.79
C GLY A 232 -3.21 0.33 12.47
N TYR A 233 -2.01 0.34 11.88
CA TYR A 233 -0.93 1.18 12.39
C TYR A 233 -1.27 2.66 12.21
N ALA A 234 -1.55 3.35 13.32
CA ALA A 234 -1.94 4.75 13.31
C ALA A 234 -0.79 5.65 12.83
N GLY A 235 -1.06 6.52 11.85
CA GLY A 235 -0.07 7.45 11.31
C GLY A 235 0.99 6.79 10.42
N SER A 236 0.66 5.67 9.76
CA SER A 236 1.51 5.08 8.72
C SER A 236 1.29 5.75 7.37
N VAL A 237 2.38 6.16 6.70
CA VAL A 237 2.32 6.63 5.31
C VAL A 237 2.09 5.51 4.29
N VAL A 238 2.16 4.25 4.72
CA VAL A 238 1.92 3.05 3.89
C VAL A 238 0.47 2.62 3.97
N MET A 239 -0.13 2.69 5.16
CA MET A 239 -1.51 2.25 5.41
C MET A 239 -2.53 3.39 5.43
N GLY A 240 -2.08 4.64 5.24
CA GLY A 240 -2.96 5.80 5.08
C GLY A 240 -3.94 5.60 3.92
N ARG A 241 -5.20 6.01 4.10
CA ARG A 241 -6.26 5.92 3.08
C ARG A 241 -6.95 7.27 2.93
N HIS A 242 -6.91 7.85 1.74
CA HIS A 242 -7.64 9.09 1.40
C HIS A 242 -9.09 8.81 0.97
N LEU A 243 -9.75 7.90 1.68
CA LEU A 243 -11.10 7.43 1.36
C LEU A 243 -11.99 7.48 2.60
N LEU A 244 -13.24 7.92 2.41
CA LEU A 244 -14.31 7.83 3.40
C LEU A 244 -14.64 6.35 3.71
N PRO A 245 -15.41 6.05 4.78
CA PRO A 245 -15.93 4.71 5.02
C PRO A 245 -16.79 4.13 3.88
N SER A 246 -17.29 4.98 2.97
CA SER A 246 -17.97 4.58 1.74
C SER A 246 -17.03 4.19 0.58
N ASP A 247 -15.71 4.27 0.82
CA ASP A 247 -14.61 4.17 -0.16
C ASP A 247 -14.62 5.25 -1.26
N MET A 248 -15.43 6.30 -1.09
CA MET A 248 -15.31 7.50 -1.91
C MET A 248 -14.12 8.35 -1.49
N PRO A 249 -13.40 9.01 -2.42
CA PRO A 249 -12.27 9.85 -2.08
C PRO A 249 -12.65 11.08 -1.26
N THR A 250 -11.76 11.48 -0.37
CA THR A 250 -11.94 12.68 0.46
C THR A 250 -10.76 13.64 0.32
N PRO A 251 -11.01 14.96 0.32
CA PRO A 251 -9.94 15.94 0.49
C PRO A 251 -9.25 15.77 1.85
N VAL A 252 -8.10 16.42 2.03
CA VAL A 252 -7.44 16.44 3.33
C VAL A 252 -8.09 17.48 4.26
N PRO A 253 -8.05 17.29 5.58
CA PRO A 253 -8.49 18.30 6.53
C PRO A 253 -7.75 19.63 6.37
N GLU A 254 -8.39 20.75 6.69
CA GLU A 254 -7.84 22.11 6.51
C GLU A 254 -6.51 22.33 7.24
N GLU A 255 -6.36 21.79 8.46
CA GLU A 255 -5.11 21.82 9.23
C GLU A 255 -3.96 21.15 8.46
N ILE A 256 -4.24 20.01 7.81
CA ILE A 256 -3.26 19.27 7.01
C ILE A 256 -2.95 20.02 5.71
N ALA A 257 -3.96 20.56 5.02
CA ALA A 257 -3.76 21.38 3.83
C ALA A 257 -2.92 22.63 4.12
N SER A 258 -3.13 23.27 5.28
CA SER A 258 -2.37 24.44 5.72
C SER A 258 -0.90 24.09 5.96
N LEU A 259 -0.64 23.01 6.69
CA LEU A 259 0.72 22.52 6.94
C LEU A 259 1.48 22.16 5.65
N LEU A 260 0.79 21.52 4.70
CA LEU A 260 1.34 21.23 3.37
C LEU A 260 1.69 22.52 2.62
N SER A 261 0.77 23.48 2.60
CA SER A 261 0.96 24.79 1.95
C SER A 261 2.14 25.55 2.53
N GLU A 262 2.22 25.64 3.86
CA GLU A 262 3.32 26.29 4.60
C GLU A 262 4.68 25.62 4.34
N SER A 263 4.67 24.32 4.08
CA SER A 263 5.87 23.56 3.71
C SER A 263 6.20 23.59 2.21
N GLY A 264 5.48 24.39 1.42
CA GLY A 264 5.70 24.48 -0.03
C GLY A 264 5.15 23.30 -0.83
N ILE A 265 4.28 22.47 -0.24
CA ILE A 265 3.69 21.31 -0.92
C ILE A 265 2.36 21.71 -1.56
N ARG A 266 2.29 21.53 -2.88
CA ARG A 266 1.10 21.75 -3.70
C ARG A 266 0.28 20.47 -3.88
N ARG A 267 0.94 19.31 -3.87
CA ARG A 267 0.33 18.03 -4.23
C ARG A 267 0.83 16.86 -3.40
N VAL A 268 -0.03 15.89 -3.15
CA VAL A 268 0.35 14.56 -2.66
C VAL A 268 0.03 13.49 -3.71
N ILE A 269 0.97 12.60 -4.01
CA ILE A 269 0.76 11.43 -4.88
C ILE A 269 0.85 10.16 -4.04
N ILE A 270 -0.15 9.28 -4.21
CA ILE A 270 -0.32 8.03 -3.45
C ILE A 270 -0.64 6.82 -4.33
N GLY A 271 -0.47 5.61 -3.83
CA GLY A 271 -0.57 4.37 -4.60
C GLY A 271 -0.86 3.06 -3.83
N HIS A 272 -1.53 3.10 -2.68
CA HIS A 272 -1.84 1.88 -1.89
C HIS A 272 -3.26 1.33 -2.05
N THR A 273 -4.26 2.21 -2.05
CA THR A 273 -5.66 1.76 -2.14
C THR A 273 -6.10 1.84 -3.59
N PRO A 274 -6.36 0.70 -4.24
CA PRO A 274 -6.74 0.69 -5.64
C PRO A 274 -8.07 1.41 -5.83
N HIS A 275 -8.11 2.29 -6.81
CA HIS A 275 -9.25 3.15 -7.01
C HIS A 275 -9.65 3.24 -8.49
N GLY A 276 -9.93 2.07 -9.08
CA GLY A 276 -10.60 1.95 -10.37
C GLY A 276 -9.68 1.94 -11.58
N ASN A 277 -10.22 2.37 -12.72
CA ASN A 277 -9.64 2.19 -14.05
C ASN A 277 -8.63 3.26 -14.50
N CYS A 278 -8.44 4.31 -13.71
CA CYS A 278 -7.47 5.36 -13.96
C CYS A 278 -7.15 6.14 -12.66
N PRO A 279 -6.06 6.92 -12.62
CA PRO A 279 -5.73 7.75 -11.48
C PRO A 279 -6.89 8.66 -11.06
N THR A 280 -7.03 8.86 -9.75
CA THR A 280 -8.08 9.68 -9.18
C THR A 280 -7.49 10.96 -8.60
N VAL A 281 -7.86 12.10 -9.18
CA VAL A 281 -7.56 13.40 -8.59
C VAL A 281 -8.62 13.71 -7.54
N VAL A 282 -8.20 14.28 -6.41
CA VAL A 282 -9.08 14.84 -5.39
C VAL A 282 -8.69 16.31 -5.22
N LYS A 283 -9.57 17.22 -5.62
CA LYS A 283 -9.32 18.65 -5.49
C LYS A 283 -9.59 19.12 -4.06
N GLN A 284 -8.65 19.88 -3.51
CA GLN A 284 -8.86 20.56 -2.24
C GLN A 284 -9.88 21.68 -2.44
N PRO A 285 -10.89 21.81 -1.56
CA PRO A 285 -11.80 22.95 -1.57
C PRO A 285 -10.99 24.25 -1.39
N ILE A 286 -11.29 25.24 -2.22
CA ILE A 286 -10.68 26.56 -2.07
C ILE A 286 -11.35 27.24 -0.87
N PRO A 287 -10.59 27.65 0.17
CA PRO A 287 -11.17 28.42 1.25
C PRO A 287 -11.83 29.68 0.68
N GLN A 288 -13.10 29.93 1.02
CA GLN A 288 -13.74 31.21 0.71
C GLN A 288 -12.93 32.30 1.42
N GLN A 289 -12.07 33.00 0.69
CA GLN A 289 -11.21 34.03 1.28
C GLN A 289 -12.06 35.08 2.01
N SER A 290 -11.78 35.24 3.30
CA SER A 290 -11.93 36.52 3.99
C SER A 290 -11.33 37.61 3.11
N THR A 291 -12.14 38.62 2.79
CA THR A 291 -11.91 39.70 1.83
C THR A 291 -10.77 40.68 2.21
N CYS A 292 -9.79 40.27 3.04
CA CYS A 292 -8.83 41.16 3.67
C CYS A 292 -7.35 40.83 3.42
N ALA A 293 -6.99 39.77 2.69
CA ALA A 293 -5.59 39.33 2.52
C ALA A 293 -5.02 39.56 1.11
N ALA A 294 -5.39 40.66 0.45
CA ALA A 294 -4.89 41.01 -0.88
C ALA A 294 -3.38 41.41 -0.92
N ASP A 295 -2.70 41.49 0.24
CA ASP A 295 -1.35 42.06 0.33
C ASP A 295 -0.21 41.03 0.49
N ARG A 296 -0.47 39.72 0.29
CA ARG A 296 0.60 38.70 0.16
C ARG A 296 0.58 38.02 -1.21
N ALA A 297 0.47 38.82 -2.26
CA ALA A 297 0.66 38.38 -3.64
C ALA A 297 2.16 38.22 -3.94
N GLY A 298 2.76 37.15 -3.44
CA GLY A 298 4.13 36.76 -3.75
C GLY A 298 4.48 35.42 -3.10
N GLU A 299 4.61 34.37 -3.92
CA GLU A 299 5.25 33.08 -3.59
C GLU A 299 4.56 32.10 -2.61
N ALA A 300 3.39 32.39 -2.05
CA ALA A 300 2.71 31.41 -1.20
C ALA A 300 2.20 30.20 -2.02
N VAL A 301 2.80 29.02 -1.82
CA VAL A 301 2.30 27.76 -2.38
C VAL A 301 1.02 27.37 -1.64
N THR A 302 -0.05 27.11 -2.39
CA THR A 302 -1.30 26.56 -1.84
C THR A 302 -1.38 25.08 -2.19
N PHE A 303 -1.80 24.26 -1.23
CA PHE A 303 -2.11 22.86 -1.46
C PHE A 303 -3.38 22.72 -2.31
N GLU A 304 -3.28 21.97 -3.41
CA GLU A 304 -4.32 21.92 -4.45
C GLU A 304 -4.99 20.56 -4.58
N ASP A 305 -4.23 19.46 -4.52
CA ASP A 305 -4.80 18.14 -4.79
C ASP A 305 -4.00 16.95 -4.25
N VAL A 306 -4.73 15.84 -4.14
CA VAL A 306 -4.20 14.50 -3.97
C VAL A 306 -4.43 13.72 -5.26
N ILE A 307 -3.42 13.00 -5.76
CA ILE A 307 -3.57 12.09 -6.90
C ILE A 307 -3.36 10.65 -6.42
N MET A 308 -4.40 9.84 -6.53
CA MET A 308 -4.38 8.41 -6.24
C MET A 308 -4.05 7.64 -7.51
N CYS A 309 -2.88 7.02 -7.56
CA CYS A 309 -2.34 6.36 -8.75
C CYS A 309 -2.43 4.82 -8.71
N ASP A 310 -2.96 4.23 -7.64
CA ASP A 310 -3.17 2.78 -7.62
C ASP A 310 -4.38 2.42 -8.49
N THR A 311 -4.09 1.87 -9.65
CA THR A 311 -5.06 1.33 -10.59
C THR A 311 -5.03 -0.20 -10.62
N SER A 312 -4.53 -0.84 -9.54
CA SER A 312 -4.73 -2.28 -9.39
C SER A 312 -6.23 -2.57 -9.39
N TYR A 313 -6.66 -3.71 -9.93
CA TYR A 313 -8.09 -4.02 -10.11
C TYR A 313 -8.84 -3.10 -11.09
N SER A 314 -8.14 -2.50 -12.06
CA SER A 314 -8.74 -1.66 -13.12
C SER A 314 -9.72 -2.40 -14.03
N ASP A 315 -9.59 -3.73 -14.18
CA ASP A 315 -10.57 -4.57 -14.87
C ASP A 315 -10.70 -5.93 -14.19
N ALA A 316 -11.69 -6.06 -13.31
CA ALA A 316 -11.98 -7.30 -12.58
C ALA A 316 -12.42 -8.48 -13.49
N ARG A 317 -12.64 -8.25 -14.79
CA ARG A 317 -12.95 -9.32 -15.76
C ARG A 317 -11.68 -9.94 -16.35
N ALA A 318 -10.55 -9.23 -16.25
CA ALA A 318 -9.27 -9.73 -16.74
C ALA A 318 -8.69 -10.79 -15.78
N PRO A 319 -7.95 -11.80 -16.28
CA PRO A 319 -7.36 -12.83 -15.43
C PRO A 319 -6.43 -12.31 -14.33
N ASP A 320 -5.78 -11.16 -14.55
CA ASP A 320 -4.89 -10.48 -13.61
C ASP A 320 -5.56 -9.32 -12.85
N ASN A 321 -6.87 -9.13 -13.06
CA ASN A 321 -7.68 -8.01 -12.62
C ASN A 321 -7.23 -6.62 -13.13
N ARG A 322 -6.29 -6.52 -14.07
CA ARG A 322 -5.77 -5.23 -14.58
C ARG A 322 -6.28 -4.92 -15.98
N GLY A 323 -6.32 -5.91 -16.86
CA GLY A 323 -6.79 -5.74 -18.24
C GLY A 323 -5.95 -4.75 -19.04
N GLY A 324 -6.58 -4.05 -20.00
CA GLY A 324 -5.90 -3.11 -20.90
C GLY A 324 -5.71 -1.69 -20.36
N ALA A 325 -6.19 -1.40 -19.15
CA ALA A 325 -6.11 -0.06 -18.58
C ALA A 325 -4.66 0.29 -18.23
N ALA A 326 -4.20 1.46 -18.67
CA ALA A 326 -2.87 1.97 -18.39
C ALA A 326 -2.93 3.49 -18.30
N SER A 327 -2.22 4.08 -17.35
CA SER A 327 -2.14 5.53 -17.21
C SER A 327 -0.76 5.96 -16.74
N GLU A 328 -0.36 7.14 -17.18
CA GLU A 328 0.81 7.85 -16.68
C GLU A 328 0.37 9.12 -15.97
N VAL A 329 1.08 9.47 -14.90
CA VAL A 329 1.00 10.77 -14.25
C VAL A 329 2.36 11.42 -14.36
N VAL A 330 2.44 12.51 -15.12
CA VAL A 330 3.69 13.24 -15.36
C VAL A 330 3.68 14.49 -14.49
N VAL A 331 4.68 14.64 -13.62
CA VAL A 331 4.87 15.84 -12.79
C VAL A 331 6.08 16.61 -13.31
N GLU A 332 5.86 17.87 -13.69
CA GLU A 332 6.92 18.74 -14.19
C GLU A 332 7.62 19.51 -13.07
N PRO A 333 8.85 20.04 -13.31
CA PRO A 333 9.52 20.95 -12.39
C PRO A 333 8.71 22.21 -12.06
N SER A 334 7.81 22.62 -12.94
CA SER A 334 6.85 23.72 -12.73
C SER A 334 5.84 23.42 -11.61
N GLY A 335 5.69 22.15 -11.21
CA GLY A 335 4.65 21.66 -10.30
C GLY A 335 3.35 21.28 -10.99
N ARG A 336 3.22 21.48 -12.31
CA ARG A 336 2.08 20.98 -13.10
C ARG A 336 2.08 19.46 -13.14
N ALA A 337 0.89 18.86 -13.19
CA ALA A 337 0.76 17.46 -13.54
C ALA A 337 -0.25 17.21 -14.65
N PHE A 338 0.09 16.20 -15.45
CA PHE A 338 -0.69 15.71 -16.57
C PHE A 338 -1.03 14.26 -16.32
N VAL A 339 -2.26 13.87 -16.66
CA VAL A 339 -2.68 12.48 -16.68
C VAL A 339 -3.03 12.11 -18.11
N ASN A 340 -2.40 11.06 -18.63
CA ASN A 340 -2.74 10.45 -19.91
C ASN A 340 -2.95 8.96 -19.72
N GLY A 341 -3.82 8.35 -20.52
CA GLY A 341 -4.03 6.92 -20.40
C GLY A 341 -5.09 6.36 -21.33
N VAL A 342 -5.29 5.05 -21.16
CA VAL A 342 -6.30 4.24 -21.82
C VAL A 342 -7.07 3.51 -20.73
N LEU A 343 -8.40 3.53 -20.80
CA LEU A 343 -9.30 2.80 -19.90
C LEU A 343 -9.39 1.32 -20.31
N GLU A 344 -10.02 0.50 -19.47
CA GLU A 344 -10.19 -0.94 -19.71
C GLU A 344 -10.97 -1.27 -20.98
N ASP A 345 -11.80 -0.34 -21.47
CA ASP A 345 -12.58 -0.46 -22.69
C ASP A 345 -11.91 0.18 -23.93
N GLY A 346 -10.66 0.64 -23.80
CA GLY A 346 -9.88 1.21 -24.89
C GLY A 346 -10.07 2.71 -25.11
N ARG A 347 -11.02 3.36 -24.42
CA ARG A 347 -11.18 4.83 -24.51
C ARG A 347 -9.98 5.55 -23.89
N ARG A 348 -9.67 6.73 -24.42
CA ARG A 348 -8.51 7.53 -23.99
C ARG A 348 -8.91 8.63 -23.02
N ILE A 349 -8.01 8.91 -22.07
CA ILE A 349 -8.10 10.05 -21.16
C ILE A 349 -6.86 10.95 -21.34
N SER A 350 -7.07 12.26 -21.23
CA SER A 350 -5.98 13.23 -21.20
C SER A 350 -6.47 14.53 -20.57
N TYR A 351 -5.77 15.00 -19.54
CA TYR A 351 -6.05 16.28 -18.90
C TYR A 351 -4.84 16.81 -18.12
N ASP A 352 -4.76 18.14 -18.03
CA ASP A 352 -3.91 18.82 -17.07
C ASP A 352 -4.69 18.96 -15.76
N VAL A 353 -4.09 18.54 -14.66
CA VAL A 353 -4.73 18.50 -13.35
C VAL A 353 -5.04 19.91 -12.83
N GLN A 354 -4.21 20.91 -13.14
CA GLN A 354 -4.40 22.30 -12.74
C GLN A 354 -5.45 23.01 -13.60
N ASP A 355 -5.42 22.79 -14.92
CA ASP A 355 -6.26 23.54 -15.86
C ASP A 355 -7.68 22.95 -16.02
N ASP A 356 -7.86 21.65 -15.75
CA ASP A 356 -9.18 21.04 -15.80
C ASP A 356 -10.04 21.43 -14.59
N THR A 357 -11.10 22.19 -14.84
CA THR A 357 -11.95 22.74 -13.77
C THR A 357 -12.88 21.71 -13.13
N TRP A 358 -13.07 20.55 -13.77
CA TRP A 358 -14.05 19.54 -13.36
C TRP A 358 -13.42 18.34 -12.69
N VAL A 359 -12.31 17.83 -13.23
CA VAL A 359 -11.66 16.61 -12.73
C VAL A 359 -11.32 16.74 -11.25
N GLY A 360 -11.70 15.71 -10.49
CA GLY A 360 -11.47 15.60 -9.06
C GLY A 360 -12.44 16.38 -8.18
N ARG A 361 -13.52 16.94 -8.75
CA ARG A 361 -14.59 17.59 -7.99
C ARG A 361 -15.78 16.68 -7.75
N TRP A 362 -16.38 16.83 -6.58
CA TRP A 362 -17.67 16.26 -6.24
C TRP A 362 -18.80 17.03 -6.93
N LEU A 363 -19.81 16.30 -7.39
CA LEU A 363 -21.03 16.84 -7.98
C LEU A 363 -22.19 16.77 -6.98
N ASN A 364 -23.24 17.56 -7.23
CA ASN A 364 -24.42 17.60 -6.35
C ASN A 364 -25.23 16.28 -6.34
N ASP A 365 -25.05 15.42 -7.33
CA ASP A 365 -25.68 14.08 -7.41
C ASP A 365 -24.87 12.98 -6.69
N GLU A 366 -23.89 13.37 -5.87
CA GLU A 366 -23.00 12.49 -5.12
C GLU A 366 -22.01 11.66 -5.97
N THR A 367 -21.90 11.95 -7.26
CA THR A 367 -20.82 11.41 -8.10
C THR A 367 -19.59 12.33 -8.05
N MET A 368 -18.44 11.81 -8.49
CA MET A 368 -17.21 12.58 -8.62
C MET A 368 -16.65 12.47 -10.04
N VAL A 369 -16.12 13.57 -10.57
CA VAL A 369 -15.51 13.59 -11.90
C VAL A 369 -14.14 12.91 -11.85
N LYS A 370 -14.01 11.80 -12.57
CA LYS A 370 -12.82 10.95 -12.59
C LYS A 370 -11.76 11.47 -13.55
N ALA A 371 -12.15 11.69 -14.79
CA ALA A 371 -11.23 11.95 -15.89
C ALA A 371 -11.95 12.65 -17.05
N ARG A 372 -11.21 13.44 -17.81
CA ARG A 372 -11.66 13.96 -19.10
C ARG A 372 -11.38 12.93 -20.19
N LEU A 373 -12.40 12.63 -21.00
CA LEU A 373 -12.27 11.73 -22.15
C LEU A 373 -11.72 12.51 -23.35
N VAL A 374 -10.85 11.87 -24.12
CA VAL A 374 -10.42 12.37 -25.44
C VAL A 374 -11.49 11.94 -26.44
N GLY A 375 -12.16 12.90 -27.07
CA GLY A 375 -13.09 12.63 -28.16
C GLY A 375 -12.37 11.98 -29.34
N GLU A 376 -13.04 11.08 -30.05
CA GLU A 376 -12.59 10.73 -31.40
C GLU A 376 -12.77 12.00 -32.28
N ASP A 377 -11.87 12.26 -33.22
CA ASP A 377 -11.88 13.45 -34.09
C ASP A 377 -13.13 13.48 -35.02
N THR A 378 -14.31 13.66 -34.45
CA THR A 378 -15.61 13.71 -35.13
C THR A 378 -16.22 15.09 -34.97
N GLY A 379 -15.49 16.12 -35.41
CA GLY A 379 -16.05 17.38 -35.92
C GLY A 379 -17.22 18.02 -35.13
N GLY A 380 -17.13 18.09 -33.80
CA GLY A 380 -18.10 18.84 -32.98
C GLY A 380 -18.55 18.18 -31.67
N GLU A 381 -18.00 17.04 -31.25
CA GLU A 381 -18.40 16.42 -29.98
C GLU A 381 -18.10 17.31 -28.77
N GLU A 382 -19.12 17.51 -27.95
CA GLU A 382 -19.04 18.22 -26.68
C GLU A 382 -18.06 17.48 -25.74
N THR A 383 -17.18 18.24 -25.06
CA THR A 383 -16.21 17.64 -24.14
C THR A 383 -16.92 16.75 -23.12
N SER A 384 -16.47 15.50 -23.04
CA SER A 384 -17.07 14.48 -22.19
C SER A 384 -16.13 14.08 -21.05
N TYR A 385 -16.74 13.70 -19.94
CA TYR A 385 -16.06 13.31 -18.71
C TYR A 385 -16.57 11.96 -18.24
N LEU A 386 -15.66 11.19 -17.65
CA LEU A 386 -15.99 10.01 -16.88
C LEU A 386 -16.31 10.47 -15.45
N VAL A 387 -17.49 10.13 -14.94
CA VAL A 387 -17.86 10.31 -13.52
C VAL A 387 -18.04 8.95 -12.88
N PHE A 388 -17.85 8.88 -11.56
CA PHE A 388 -18.01 7.63 -10.83
C PHE A 388 -18.62 7.81 -9.45
N ARG A 389 -19.11 6.69 -8.91
CA ARG A 389 -19.52 6.51 -7.52
C ARG A 389 -19.08 5.13 -7.06
N VAL A 390 -18.71 5.02 -5.79
CA VAL A 390 -18.43 3.75 -5.12
C VAL A 390 -19.65 3.35 -4.29
N ASN A 391 -20.10 2.12 -4.49
CA ASN A 391 -21.22 1.51 -3.77
C ASN A 391 -20.70 0.31 -2.96
N ASN A 392 -21.18 0.17 -1.71
CA ASN A 392 -20.83 -0.93 -0.81
C ASN A 392 -19.32 -1.13 -0.58
N GLY A 393 -18.51 -0.08 -0.75
CA GLY A 393 -17.07 -0.07 -0.46
C GLY A 393 -16.13 -0.65 -1.53
N TYR A 394 -16.66 -1.33 -2.55
CA TYR A 394 -15.80 -1.94 -3.59
C TYR A 394 -16.44 -2.02 -4.98
N SER A 395 -17.69 -1.59 -5.15
CA SER A 395 -18.37 -1.63 -6.45
C SER A 395 -18.38 -0.24 -7.09
N TYR A 396 -17.68 -0.10 -8.21
CA TYR A 396 -17.60 1.15 -8.95
C TYR A 396 -18.69 1.21 -10.02
N THR A 397 -19.44 2.31 -10.06
CA THR A 397 -20.33 2.66 -11.17
C THR A 397 -19.76 3.84 -11.91
N TYR A 398 -19.58 3.71 -13.23
CA TYR A 398 -19.05 4.74 -14.10
C TYR A 398 -20.12 5.23 -15.08
N HIS A 399 -20.15 6.53 -15.32
CA HIS A 399 -21.04 7.17 -16.30
C HIS A 399 -20.27 8.20 -17.12
N ASN A 400 -20.69 8.40 -18.36
CA ASN A 400 -20.21 9.52 -19.16
C ASN A 400 -21.13 10.71 -18.96
N ARG A 401 -20.54 11.90 -18.85
CA ARG A 401 -21.27 13.17 -18.77
C ARG A 401 -20.66 14.19 -19.72
N THR A 402 -21.48 14.94 -20.44
CA THR A 402 -21.00 16.09 -21.20
C THR A 402 -20.78 17.29 -20.27
N ILE A 403 -20.03 18.29 -20.73
CA ILE A 403 -19.83 19.51 -19.95
C ILE A 403 -21.15 20.27 -19.67
N ALA A 404 -22.15 20.20 -20.56
CA ALA A 404 -23.48 20.76 -20.29
C ALA A 404 -24.16 20.06 -19.11
N GLU A 405 -24.15 18.73 -19.07
CA GLU A 405 -24.72 17.96 -17.95
C GLU A 405 -24.00 18.28 -16.63
N LEU A 406 -22.66 18.39 -16.66
CA LEU A 406 -21.89 18.76 -15.46
C LEU A 406 -22.27 20.15 -14.94
N ARG A 407 -22.51 21.12 -15.83
CA ARG A 407 -22.97 22.47 -15.46
C ARG A 407 -24.37 22.47 -14.87
N GLU A 408 -25.26 21.61 -15.37
CA GLU A 408 -26.62 21.47 -14.84
C GLU A 408 -26.61 20.85 -13.43
N ILE A 409 -25.82 19.79 -13.24
CA ILE A 409 -25.70 19.13 -11.93
C ILE A 409 -25.01 20.07 -10.93
N GLY A 410 -23.93 20.74 -11.34
CA GLY A 410 -23.12 21.61 -10.50
C GLY A 410 -22.19 20.85 -9.54
N THR A 411 -21.21 21.57 -9.00
CA THR A 411 -20.24 21.03 -8.05
C THR A 411 -20.72 21.19 -6.61
N LYS A 412 -20.43 20.20 -5.77
CA LYS A 412 -20.59 20.29 -4.32
C LYS A 412 -19.53 21.25 -3.77
N ASN A 413 -19.95 22.17 -2.89
CA ASN A 413 -19.05 23.12 -2.22
C ASN A 413 -18.12 22.42 -1.22
#